data_AF-A0A7S4A0Z9-F1
#
_entry.id   AF-A0A7S4A0Z9-F1
#
_cell.length_a   1.000
_cell.length_b   1.000
_cell.length_c   1.000
_cell.angle_alpha   90.00
_cell.angle_beta   90.00
_cell.angle_gamma   90.00
#
_symmetry.space_group_name_H-M   'P 1'
#
loop_
_entity.id
_entity.type
_entity.pdbx_description
1 polymer ?
#
loop_
_entity_poly.entity_id
_entity_poly.type
_entity_poly.pdbx_seq_one_letter_code
_entity_poly.pdbx_strand_id
1 'polypeptide(L)'
;ARLRAKNAAFTSQRWWRTTGAVPEPLQTESCGRGAPEGPHTKPPPSQPCSTRARRNSCTKMPLTLYEAVATALLCASCCSWILLDAASIHVLLGKARLYASGFLLMFVGRDKRWRRKPPSQSDVQAQTATKSKKLLFLRHGESEWNLVFNKGPKPLIPFKLVAALLRELRMLVALDPGSVLFDSPLNMEGLEQAQELARALKGDGPLDGGDAADAEALRGGGSAVICSSNMRRALQTAAVAFQRPQPPPRIHILSCLQEISTNVDTVALAAPGEAPLLPRVPPDLSFPKRFDASRNAGTKPLRGHGGERLKAFCDWAMARPEATVVVAGHSLWFQSFFREYLPAEAEHDGKRFKVANGGVVACVLERGSVDFVRPESIKAVHKGFDLKKKKVA
;
A
#
# COMPACT_ATOMS: atom_id res chain seq x y z
N ALA A 1 21.62 -12.77 9.33
CA ALA A 1 21.67 -11.31 9.58
C ALA A 1 22.71 -10.57 8.73
N ARG A 2 23.99 -11.00 8.66
CA ARG A 2 25.05 -10.30 7.87
C ARG A 2 24.99 -10.43 6.34
N LEU A 3 24.29 -11.42 5.78
CA LEU A 3 24.13 -11.57 4.31
C LEU A 3 23.00 -10.72 3.71
N ARG A 4 21.99 -10.29 4.51
CA ARG A 4 20.91 -9.42 4.01
C ARG A 4 21.30 -7.95 3.90
N ALA A 5 22.31 -7.50 4.64
CA ALA A 5 22.77 -6.11 4.61
C ALA A 5 23.58 -5.76 3.34
N LYS A 6 24.19 -6.75 2.67
CA LYS A 6 24.99 -6.50 1.46
C LYS A 6 24.16 -6.31 0.18
N ASN A 7 22.96 -6.89 0.10
CA ASN A 7 22.10 -6.77 -1.09
C ASN A 7 21.27 -5.47 -1.14
N ALA A 8 21.09 -4.76 -0.02
CA ALA A 8 20.38 -3.47 -0.02
C ALA A 8 21.27 -2.29 -0.48
N ALA A 9 22.60 -2.44 -0.45
CA ALA A 9 23.54 -1.40 -0.84
C ALA A 9 23.82 -1.35 -2.35
N PHE A 10 23.50 -2.41 -3.10
CA PHE A 10 23.88 -2.52 -4.51
C PHE A 10 22.82 -1.97 -5.49
N THR A 11 21.60 -1.71 -5.03
CA THR A 11 20.47 -1.28 -5.89
C THR A 11 20.09 0.20 -5.76
N SER A 12 20.75 0.99 -4.89
CA SER A 12 20.40 2.40 -4.65
C SER A 12 21.36 3.45 -5.23
N GLN A 13 22.40 3.05 -5.99
CA GLN A 13 23.46 3.97 -6.46
C GLN A 13 23.47 4.31 -7.96
N ARG A 14 22.54 3.79 -8.77
CA ARG A 14 22.22 4.38 -10.09
C ARG A 14 20.83 4.94 -10.00
N TRP A 15 20.57 6.07 -10.67
CA TRP A 15 19.32 6.84 -10.70
C TRP A 15 19.31 8.19 -9.98
N TRP A 16 20.44 8.89 -9.83
CA TRP A 16 20.42 10.38 -9.77
C TRP A 16 21.77 10.94 -10.23
N ARG A 17 21.93 11.13 -11.56
CA ARG A 17 22.86 12.08 -12.21
C ARG A 17 22.63 12.00 -13.72
N THR A 18 21.96 13.00 -14.28
CA THR A 18 22.41 13.86 -15.40
C THR A 18 21.21 14.53 -16.06
N THR A 19 21.02 15.80 -15.72
CA THR A 19 20.39 16.82 -16.56
C THR A 19 21.39 17.34 -17.60
N GLY A 20 20.91 17.60 -18.81
CA GLY A 20 21.44 18.65 -19.70
C GLY A 20 22.33 18.18 -20.86
N ALA A 21 21.77 18.23 -22.07
CA ALA A 21 22.35 18.81 -23.30
C ALA A 21 21.78 18.11 -24.55
N VAL A 22 21.14 18.91 -25.41
CA VAL A 22 20.76 18.57 -26.79
C VAL A 22 21.99 18.73 -27.69
N PRO A 23 22.13 17.93 -28.76
CA PRO A 23 22.46 18.56 -30.04
C PRO A 23 21.66 18.01 -31.24
N GLU A 24 21.61 18.86 -32.27
CA GLU A 24 21.00 18.76 -33.60
C GLU A 24 21.36 17.51 -34.42
N PRO A 25 20.57 17.18 -35.47
CA PRO A 25 20.93 16.16 -36.45
C PRO A 25 21.76 16.75 -37.60
N LEU A 26 22.92 16.15 -37.86
CA LEU A 26 23.74 16.37 -39.05
C LEU A 26 23.25 15.51 -40.21
N GLN A 27 23.11 16.15 -41.37
CA GLN A 27 22.95 15.57 -42.70
C GLN A 27 24.24 14.86 -43.14
N THR A 28 24.12 13.78 -43.91
CA THR A 28 25.14 13.39 -44.89
C THR A 28 24.50 12.78 -46.13
N GLU A 29 24.99 13.27 -47.28
CA GLU A 29 24.62 12.96 -48.66
C GLU A 29 25.28 11.67 -49.21
N SER A 30 24.54 11.06 -50.15
CA SER A 30 24.90 10.59 -51.52
C SER A 30 26.08 9.65 -51.88
N CYS A 31 25.82 8.95 -53.00
CA CYS A 31 26.70 8.27 -53.98
C CYS A 31 27.25 6.87 -53.63
N GLY A 32 27.18 5.84 -54.49
CA GLY A 32 26.61 5.68 -55.83
C GLY A 32 27.13 4.39 -56.52
N ARG A 33 26.44 3.99 -57.62
CA ARG A 33 26.84 3.08 -58.73
C ARG A 33 27.11 1.59 -58.39
N GLY A 34 26.76 0.58 -59.19
CA GLY A 34 26.20 0.52 -60.54
C GLY A 34 25.83 -0.93 -60.93
N ALA A 35 25.04 -1.06 -62.00
CA ALA A 35 24.61 -2.31 -62.67
C ALA A 35 25.76 -2.91 -63.55
N PRO A 36 25.60 -4.08 -64.21
CA PRO A 36 24.73 -4.22 -65.40
C PRO A 36 24.00 -5.57 -65.59
N GLU A 37 23.08 -5.54 -66.56
CA GLU A 37 22.18 -6.57 -67.11
C GLU A 37 22.89 -7.62 -68.00
N GLY A 38 22.44 -8.88 -68.01
CA GLY A 38 21.63 -9.52 -69.08
C GLY A 38 22.29 -10.83 -69.58
N PRO A 39 21.75 -11.61 -70.55
CA PRO A 39 20.36 -11.86 -70.96
C PRO A 39 20.01 -13.37 -71.27
N HIS A 40 18.71 -13.64 -71.47
CA HIS A 40 18.02 -14.62 -72.36
C HIS A 40 18.50 -16.08 -72.58
N THR A 41 17.57 -17.07 -72.43
CA THR A 41 16.96 -17.88 -73.54
C THR A 41 15.98 -18.98 -73.05
N LYS A 42 14.87 -19.16 -73.78
CA LYS A 42 13.94 -20.34 -73.88
C LYS A 42 14.17 -20.98 -75.30
N PRO A 43 13.56 -22.10 -75.80
CA PRO A 43 12.31 -22.82 -75.41
C PRO A 43 12.38 -24.40 -75.61
N PRO A 44 11.34 -25.20 -76.01
CA PRO A 44 10.87 -26.45 -75.34
C PRO A 44 10.85 -27.67 -76.31
N PRO A 45 9.87 -28.63 -76.35
CA PRO A 45 9.03 -29.35 -75.37
C PRO A 45 9.12 -30.91 -75.49
N SER A 46 8.51 -31.68 -74.58
CA SER A 46 7.73 -32.91 -74.90
C SER A 46 7.17 -33.63 -73.65
N GLN A 47 5.86 -33.89 -73.70
CA GLN A 47 5.12 -34.93 -72.95
C GLN A 47 5.31 -36.29 -73.66
N PRO A 48 4.97 -37.51 -73.11
CA PRO A 48 3.77 -37.77 -72.28
C PRO A 48 3.82 -38.92 -71.24
N CYS A 49 2.66 -39.09 -70.58
CA CYS A 49 2.01 -40.36 -70.20
C CYS A 49 2.23 -41.01 -68.80
N SER A 50 1.11 -41.00 -68.05
CA SER A 50 0.51 -42.08 -67.24
C SER A 50 1.33 -42.83 -66.17
N THR A 51 0.89 -42.76 -64.90
CA THR A 51 0.10 -43.81 -64.20
C THR A 51 0.11 -43.64 -62.67
N ARG A 52 -1.08 -43.46 -62.11
CA ARG A 52 -1.63 -44.09 -60.88
C ARG A 52 -0.64 -44.64 -59.83
N ALA A 53 -0.56 -43.99 -58.66
CA ALA A 53 -0.41 -44.67 -57.37
C ALA A 53 -0.88 -43.79 -56.19
N ARG A 54 -1.97 -44.21 -55.52
CA ARG A 54 -2.34 -43.76 -54.17
C ARG A 54 -1.19 -44.07 -53.21
N ARG A 55 -0.65 -43.07 -52.50
CA ARG A 55 0.04 -43.27 -51.23
C ARG A 55 -0.42 -42.21 -50.24
N ASN A 56 -1.09 -42.67 -49.18
CA ASN A 56 -1.36 -41.89 -47.98
C ASN A 56 0.00 -41.59 -47.31
N SER A 57 0.59 -40.41 -47.55
CA SER A 57 1.71 -39.92 -46.77
C SER A 57 1.18 -39.31 -45.48
N CYS A 58 0.95 -40.18 -44.49
CA CYS A 58 0.96 -39.77 -43.10
C CYS A 58 2.38 -39.26 -42.80
N THR A 59 2.53 -37.94 -42.86
CA THR A 59 3.78 -37.23 -42.55
C THR A 59 4.07 -37.44 -41.07
N LYS A 60 4.79 -38.53 -40.76
CA LYS A 60 5.48 -38.66 -39.49
C LYS A 60 6.34 -37.41 -39.35
N MET A 61 5.99 -36.52 -38.42
CA MET A 61 6.91 -35.46 -38.01
C MET A 61 8.25 -36.12 -37.70
N PRO A 62 9.37 -35.64 -38.27
CA PRO A 62 10.66 -36.25 -38.01
C PRO A 62 10.91 -36.15 -36.51
N LEU A 63 11.22 -37.30 -35.90
CA LEU A 63 11.50 -37.48 -34.47
C LEU A 63 12.43 -36.38 -33.91
N THR A 64 13.30 -35.85 -34.78
CA THR A 64 14.28 -34.81 -34.52
C THR A 64 13.70 -33.45 -34.11
N LEU A 65 12.51 -33.07 -34.59
CA LEU A 65 11.89 -31.80 -34.17
C LEU A 65 11.33 -31.91 -32.76
N TYR A 66 10.72 -33.06 -32.42
CA TYR A 66 10.22 -33.31 -31.07
C TYR A 66 11.37 -33.36 -30.06
N GLU A 67 12.45 -34.05 -30.40
CA GLU A 67 13.66 -34.12 -29.58
C GLU A 67 14.33 -32.75 -29.41
N ALA A 68 14.38 -31.92 -30.46
CA ALA A 68 14.93 -30.57 -30.38
C ALA A 68 14.08 -29.65 -29.50
N VAL A 69 12.74 -29.71 -29.63
CA VAL A 69 11.82 -28.94 -28.80
C VAL A 69 11.86 -29.41 -27.34
N ALA A 70 11.87 -30.72 -27.11
CA ALA A 70 11.98 -31.30 -25.77
C ALA A 70 13.31 -30.91 -25.11
N THR A 71 14.42 -30.97 -25.85
CA THR A 71 15.74 -30.56 -25.36
C THR A 71 15.80 -29.06 -25.08
N ALA A 72 15.23 -28.23 -25.95
CA ALA A 72 15.16 -26.78 -25.71
C ALA A 72 14.32 -26.43 -24.47
N LEU A 73 13.19 -27.11 -24.27
CA LEU A 73 12.35 -26.94 -23.07
C LEU A 73 13.06 -27.46 -21.80
N LEU A 74 13.76 -28.58 -21.88
CA LEU A 74 14.54 -29.11 -20.76
C LEU A 74 15.70 -28.18 -20.41
N CYS A 75 16.44 -27.68 -21.39
CA CYS A 75 17.51 -26.69 -21.21
C CYS A 75 16.96 -25.37 -20.67
N ALA A 76 15.82 -24.88 -21.14
CA ALA A 76 15.17 -23.68 -20.60
C ALA A 76 14.69 -23.89 -19.15
N SER A 77 14.18 -25.08 -18.84
CA SER A 77 13.76 -25.46 -17.48
C SER A 77 14.96 -25.60 -16.54
N CYS A 78 16.02 -26.28 -16.96
CA CYS A 78 17.28 -26.41 -16.22
C CYS A 78 17.97 -25.05 -16.05
N CYS A 79 18.03 -24.22 -17.09
CA CYS A 79 18.51 -22.84 -16.98
C CYS A 79 17.62 -22.02 -16.03
N SER A 80 16.29 -22.16 -16.09
CA SER A 80 15.40 -21.50 -15.13
C SER A 80 15.61 -22.01 -13.70
N TRP A 81 15.93 -23.30 -13.50
CA TRP A 81 16.22 -23.89 -12.19
C TRP A 81 17.60 -23.48 -11.65
N ILE A 82 18.59 -23.36 -12.53
CA ILE A 82 19.94 -22.90 -12.21
C ILE A 82 19.98 -21.38 -11.99
N LEU A 83 19.12 -20.62 -12.68
CA LEU A 83 19.00 -19.15 -12.54
C LEU A 83 18.09 -18.72 -11.39
N LEU A 84 17.20 -19.59 -10.90
CA LEU A 84 16.45 -19.35 -9.67
C LEU A 84 17.31 -19.77 -8.49
N ASP A 85 18.23 -18.87 -8.10
CA ASP A 85 18.92 -19.01 -6.83
C ASP A 85 17.93 -19.09 -5.65
N ALA A 86 18.40 -19.53 -4.49
CA ALA A 86 17.55 -19.67 -3.31
C ALA A 86 16.81 -18.36 -2.97
N ALA A 87 17.41 -17.19 -3.25
CA ALA A 87 16.77 -15.90 -3.04
C ALA A 87 15.56 -15.69 -3.96
N SER A 88 15.66 -16.06 -5.23
CA SER A 88 14.58 -16.00 -6.21
C SER A 88 13.42 -16.91 -5.82
N ILE A 89 13.70 -18.14 -5.41
CA ILE A 89 12.70 -19.09 -4.92
C ILE A 89 11.97 -18.51 -3.69
N HIS A 90 12.69 -17.91 -2.76
CA HIS A 90 12.08 -17.27 -1.59
C HIS A 90 11.12 -16.13 -1.96
N VAL A 91 11.45 -15.32 -2.97
CA VAL A 91 10.56 -14.26 -3.45
C VAL A 91 9.31 -14.84 -4.12
N LEU A 92 9.49 -15.85 -4.99
CA LEU A 92 8.36 -16.51 -5.67
C LEU A 92 7.39 -17.17 -4.68
N LEU A 93 7.91 -17.95 -3.73
CA LEU A 93 7.11 -18.57 -2.68
C LEU A 93 6.47 -17.53 -1.76
N GLY A 94 7.18 -16.45 -1.45
CA GLY A 94 6.66 -15.32 -0.68
C GLY A 94 5.46 -14.66 -1.38
N LYS A 95 5.57 -14.37 -2.68
CA LYS A 95 4.47 -13.85 -3.51
C LYS A 95 3.31 -14.84 -3.57
N ALA A 96 3.55 -16.12 -3.84
CA ALA A 96 2.50 -17.14 -3.89
C ALA A 96 1.73 -17.22 -2.56
N ARG A 97 2.45 -17.24 -1.43
CA ARG A 97 1.86 -17.24 -0.09
C ARG A 97 1.06 -15.96 0.18
N LEU A 98 1.58 -14.80 -0.25
CA LEU A 98 0.91 -13.50 -0.09
C LEU A 98 -0.45 -13.51 -0.80
N TYR A 99 -0.48 -13.92 -2.07
CA TYR A 99 -1.71 -14.00 -2.85
C TYR A 99 -2.69 -14.99 -2.24
N ALA A 100 -2.23 -16.21 -1.88
CA ALA A 100 -3.08 -17.20 -1.23
C ALA A 100 -3.68 -16.66 0.08
N SER A 101 -2.87 -15.99 0.91
CA SER A 101 -3.31 -15.42 2.19
C SER A 101 -4.31 -14.29 2.01
N GLY A 102 -4.12 -13.41 1.02
CA GLY A 102 -5.07 -12.33 0.75
C GLY A 102 -6.37 -12.82 0.17
N PHE A 103 -6.35 -13.79 -0.75
CA PHE A 103 -7.60 -14.40 -1.22
C PHE A 103 -8.34 -15.08 -0.07
N LEU A 104 -7.63 -15.83 0.78
CA LEU A 104 -8.23 -16.47 1.95
C LEU A 104 -8.82 -15.45 2.93
N LEU A 105 -8.13 -14.33 3.19
CA LEU A 105 -8.66 -13.22 4.00
C LEU A 105 -9.91 -12.60 3.36
N MET A 106 -9.92 -12.43 2.04
CA MET A 106 -11.04 -11.84 1.32
C MET A 106 -12.31 -12.68 1.40
N PHE A 107 -12.19 -13.99 1.26
CA PHE A 107 -13.34 -14.91 1.26
C PHE A 107 -13.77 -15.39 2.65
N VAL A 108 -12.82 -15.64 3.56
CA VAL A 108 -13.07 -16.26 4.86
C VAL A 108 -12.99 -15.26 6.01
N GLY A 109 -12.43 -14.07 5.78
CA GLY A 109 -12.20 -13.06 6.79
C GLY A 109 -13.47 -12.62 7.53
N ARG A 110 -13.37 -12.53 8.86
CA ARG A 110 -14.46 -12.07 9.74
C ARG A 110 -14.28 -10.63 10.22
N ASP A 111 -13.43 -9.87 9.54
CA ASP A 111 -12.93 -8.61 10.07
C ASP A 111 -14.02 -7.58 10.40
N LYS A 112 -15.11 -7.58 9.62
CA LYS A 112 -16.29 -6.72 9.78
C LYS A 112 -17.41 -7.32 10.65
N ARG A 113 -17.20 -8.52 11.20
CA ARG A 113 -18.24 -9.31 11.88
C ARG A 113 -18.04 -9.28 13.38
N TRP A 114 -18.51 -8.22 14.03
CA TRP A 114 -18.72 -8.18 15.48
C TRP A 114 -19.98 -7.38 15.80
N ARG A 115 -20.56 -7.65 16.97
CA ARG A 115 -21.69 -6.89 17.49
C ARG A 115 -21.33 -6.49 18.91
N ARG A 116 -21.12 -5.20 19.12
CA ARG A 116 -21.06 -4.58 20.45
C ARG A 116 -22.10 -3.47 20.48
N LYS A 117 -22.81 -3.38 21.60
CA LYS A 117 -23.73 -2.28 21.84
C LYS A 117 -22.87 -1.05 22.21
N PRO A 118 -22.92 0.05 21.45
CA PRO A 118 -22.27 1.29 21.87
C PRO A 118 -22.86 1.75 23.21
N PRO A 119 -22.12 2.54 24.02
CA PRO A 119 -22.66 3.07 25.27
C PRO A 119 -23.89 3.94 24.99
N SER A 120 -24.87 3.96 25.89
CA SER A 120 -25.98 4.93 25.77
C SER A 120 -25.54 6.30 26.24
N GLN A 121 -26.24 7.36 25.82
CA GLN A 121 -25.99 8.72 26.30
C GLN A 121 -26.14 8.83 27.83
N SER A 122 -27.11 8.13 28.42
CA SER A 122 -27.26 8.07 29.88
C SER A 122 -26.07 7.40 30.56
N ASP A 123 -25.51 6.33 29.97
CA ASP A 123 -24.31 5.67 30.53
C ASP A 123 -23.12 6.63 30.54
N VAL A 124 -22.94 7.42 29.49
CA VAL A 124 -21.84 8.38 29.35
C VAL A 124 -22.00 9.56 30.31
N GLN A 125 -23.22 10.02 30.57
CA GLN A 125 -23.49 11.12 31.51
C GLN A 125 -23.37 10.69 32.98
N ALA A 126 -23.78 9.47 33.31
CA ALA A 126 -23.73 8.96 34.69
C ALA A 126 -22.32 8.54 35.13
N GLN A 127 -21.39 8.34 34.20
CA GLN A 127 -20.04 7.85 34.51
C GLN A 127 -19.05 8.98 34.86
N THR A 128 -18.30 8.77 35.93
CA THR A 128 -17.08 9.54 36.22
C THR A 128 -15.89 8.92 35.48
N ALA A 129 -15.25 9.69 34.62
CA ALA A 129 -14.04 9.25 33.92
C ALA A 129 -12.88 9.10 34.91
N THR A 130 -12.27 7.91 34.95
CA THR A 130 -11.08 7.64 35.77
C THR A 130 -9.79 8.02 35.06
N LYS A 131 -9.79 7.98 33.72
CA LYS A 131 -8.67 8.37 32.85
C LYS A 131 -9.20 9.00 31.58
N SER A 132 -8.42 9.92 31.03
CA SER A 132 -8.68 10.54 29.73
C SER A 132 -7.42 10.53 28.87
N LYS A 133 -7.62 10.48 27.56
CA LYS A 133 -6.55 10.56 26.57
C LYS A 133 -7.00 11.34 25.35
N LYS A 134 -6.22 12.35 24.95
CA LYS A 134 -6.46 13.08 23.71
C LYS A 134 -5.94 12.25 22.53
N LEU A 135 -6.76 12.01 21.53
CA LEU A 135 -6.41 11.26 20.33
C LEU A 135 -6.43 12.18 19.12
N LEU A 136 -5.39 12.14 18.29
CA LEU A 136 -5.29 12.86 17.02
C LEU A 136 -5.25 11.84 15.88
N PHE A 137 -6.38 11.61 15.23
CA PHE A 137 -6.51 10.65 14.14
C PHE A 137 -6.11 11.26 12.81
N LEU A 138 -4.97 10.80 12.27
CA LEU A 138 -4.45 11.12 10.95
C LEU A 138 -4.83 10.02 9.96
N ARG A 139 -5.63 10.35 8.94
CA ARG A 139 -5.90 9.42 7.84
C ARG A 139 -4.77 9.45 6.81
N HIS A 140 -4.34 8.27 6.37
CA HIS A 140 -3.38 8.15 5.29
C HIS A 140 -3.82 8.88 3.99
N GLY A 141 -2.83 9.25 3.17
CA GLY A 141 -3.05 9.80 1.83
C GLY A 141 -3.52 8.74 0.81
N GLU A 142 -3.76 9.16 -0.43
CA GLU A 142 -4.20 8.27 -1.51
C GLU A 142 -3.18 7.14 -1.79
N SER A 143 -3.66 5.89 -1.89
CA SER A 143 -2.83 4.71 -2.17
C SER A 143 -2.94 4.24 -3.61
N GLU A 144 -2.00 3.36 -4.02
CA GLU A 144 -2.08 2.64 -5.29
C GLU A 144 -3.38 1.83 -5.43
N TRP A 145 -3.87 1.23 -4.34
CA TRP A 145 -5.17 0.54 -4.34
C TRP A 145 -6.33 1.50 -4.62
N ASN A 146 -6.28 2.71 -4.07
CA ASN A 146 -7.33 3.71 -4.32
C ASN A 146 -7.34 4.18 -5.78
N LEU A 147 -6.18 4.31 -6.41
CA LEU A 147 -6.08 4.61 -7.84
C LEU A 147 -6.83 3.57 -8.69
N VAL A 148 -6.66 2.28 -8.37
CA VAL A 148 -7.32 1.19 -9.11
C VAL A 148 -8.84 1.21 -8.89
N PHE A 149 -9.30 1.24 -7.64
CA PHE A 149 -10.71 0.94 -7.33
C PHE A 149 -11.60 2.13 -6.99
N ASN A 150 -11.03 3.27 -6.58
CA ASN A 150 -11.80 4.41 -6.05
C ASN A 150 -11.70 5.68 -6.91
N LYS A 151 -10.56 5.90 -7.59
CA LYS A 151 -10.33 7.12 -8.38
C LYS A 151 -10.78 6.97 -9.84
N GLY A 152 -11.45 8.00 -10.35
CA GLY A 152 -11.84 8.10 -11.75
C GLY A 152 -13.07 7.26 -12.15
N PRO A 153 -13.37 7.17 -13.46
CA PRO A 153 -14.56 6.48 -13.96
C PRO A 153 -14.56 4.98 -13.60
N LYS A 154 -15.67 4.50 -13.03
CA LYS A 154 -15.85 3.07 -12.67
C LYS A 154 -15.74 2.10 -13.85
N PRO A 155 -16.19 2.42 -15.08
CA PRO A 155 -16.00 1.54 -16.23
C PRO A 155 -14.53 1.24 -16.57
N LEU A 156 -13.59 2.07 -16.12
CA LEU A 156 -12.16 1.88 -16.35
C LEU A 156 -11.49 0.95 -15.32
N ILE A 157 -12.21 0.45 -14.32
CA ILE A 157 -11.65 -0.44 -13.28
C ILE A 157 -10.96 -1.68 -13.88
N PRO A 158 -11.52 -2.40 -14.87
CA PRO A 158 -10.85 -3.55 -15.47
C PRO A 158 -9.50 -3.19 -16.09
N PHE A 159 -9.42 -2.09 -16.84
CA PHE A 159 -8.17 -1.62 -17.45
C PHE A 159 -7.13 -1.22 -16.40
N LYS A 160 -7.56 -0.51 -15.35
CA LYS A 160 -6.68 -0.14 -14.22
C LYS A 160 -6.19 -1.36 -13.46
N LEU A 161 -7.04 -2.39 -13.29
CA LEU A 161 -6.67 -3.64 -12.67
C LEU A 161 -5.65 -4.41 -13.51
N VAL A 162 -5.85 -4.51 -14.83
CA VAL A 162 -4.86 -5.10 -15.75
C VAL A 162 -3.53 -4.36 -15.65
N ALA A 163 -3.54 -3.03 -15.67
CA ALA A 163 -2.31 -2.24 -15.49
C ALA A 163 -1.63 -2.50 -14.14
N ALA A 164 -2.40 -2.65 -13.05
CA ALA A 164 -1.86 -3.02 -11.74
C ALA A 164 -1.27 -4.44 -11.73
N LEU A 165 -1.91 -5.41 -12.39
CA LEU A 165 -1.41 -6.78 -12.53
C LEU A 165 -0.14 -6.85 -13.38
N LEU A 166 -0.03 -6.06 -14.45
CA LEU A 166 1.21 -5.94 -15.23
C LEU A 166 2.35 -5.35 -14.38
N ARG A 167 2.05 -4.39 -13.49
CA ARG A 167 3.02 -3.88 -12.52
C ARG A 167 3.44 -4.94 -11.50
N GLU A 168 2.50 -5.75 -10.99
CA GLU A 168 2.81 -6.89 -10.13
C GLU A 168 3.70 -7.92 -10.83
N LEU A 169 3.40 -8.25 -12.10
CA LEU A 169 4.19 -9.16 -12.91
C LEU A 169 5.60 -8.61 -13.12
N ARG A 170 5.74 -7.31 -13.42
CA ARG A 170 7.05 -6.65 -13.54
C ARG A 170 7.84 -6.74 -12.23
N MET A 171 7.19 -6.53 -11.08
CA MET A 171 7.82 -6.68 -9.76
C MET A 171 8.24 -8.12 -9.49
N LEU A 172 7.40 -9.10 -9.87
CA LEU A 172 7.72 -10.52 -9.74
C LEU A 172 8.96 -10.91 -10.57
N VAL A 173 9.01 -10.50 -11.84
CA VAL A 173 10.15 -10.75 -12.74
C VAL A 173 11.41 -10.05 -12.25
N ALA A 174 11.28 -8.87 -11.65
CA ALA A 174 12.39 -8.15 -11.03
C ALA A 174 12.78 -8.67 -9.63
N LEU A 175 12.15 -9.76 -9.16
CA LEU A 175 12.34 -10.33 -7.81
C LEU A 175 12.13 -9.30 -6.68
N ASP A 176 11.25 -8.33 -6.90
CA ASP A 176 10.85 -7.34 -5.91
C ASP A 176 9.76 -7.94 -4.99
N PRO A 177 10.02 -8.07 -3.67
CA PRO A 177 9.06 -8.61 -2.71
C PRO A 177 7.89 -7.66 -2.42
N GLY A 178 7.93 -6.42 -2.91
CA GLY A 178 6.86 -5.44 -2.79
C GLY A 178 5.60 -5.81 -3.58
N SER A 179 4.57 -5.00 -3.37
CA SER A 179 3.29 -5.12 -4.09
C SER A 179 2.64 -3.74 -4.25
N VAL A 180 1.87 -3.54 -5.32
CA VAL A 180 0.99 -2.39 -5.53
C VAL A 180 -0.45 -2.68 -5.11
N LEU A 181 -0.85 -3.96 -5.08
CA LEU A 181 -2.19 -4.39 -4.66
C LEU A 181 -2.27 -4.68 -3.16
N PHE A 182 -1.33 -5.44 -2.61
CA PHE A 182 -1.26 -5.85 -1.21
C PHE A 182 -0.49 -4.81 -0.42
N ASP A 183 -0.90 -4.55 0.82
CA ASP A 183 -0.32 -3.52 1.69
C ASP A 183 -0.03 -2.22 0.93
N SER A 184 -0.95 -1.79 0.06
CA SER A 184 -0.63 -0.87 -1.02
C SER A 184 0.03 0.43 -0.51
N PRO A 185 1.15 0.88 -1.11
CA PRO A 185 1.81 2.11 -0.69
C PRO A 185 1.05 3.35 -1.17
N LEU A 186 1.43 4.52 -0.66
CA LEU A 186 0.99 5.80 -1.20
C LEU A 186 1.36 5.93 -2.68
N ASN A 187 0.44 6.48 -3.48
CA ASN A 187 0.76 6.98 -4.82
C ASN A 187 1.35 8.40 -4.74
N MET A 188 1.64 9.04 -5.88
CA MET A 188 2.23 10.39 -5.89
C MET A 188 1.32 11.43 -5.22
N GLU A 189 0.01 11.40 -5.49
CA GLU A 189 -0.96 12.29 -4.84
C GLU A 189 -1.02 12.06 -3.31
N GLY A 190 -0.93 10.81 -2.86
CA GLY A 190 -0.86 10.49 -1.44
C GLY A 190 0.39 11.03 -0.75
N LEU A 191 1.53 11.05 -1.45
CA LEU A 191 2.75 11.68 -0.96
C LEU A 191 2.61 13.21 -0.91
N GLU A 192 2.00 13.82 -1.92
CA GLU A 192 1.69 15.25 -1.94
C GLU A 192 0.78 15.63 -0.78
N GLN A 193 -0.26 14.84 -0.49
CA GLN A 193 -1.14 15.04 0.66
C GLN A 193 -0.39 14.92 2.00
N ALA A 194 0.55 13.99 2.12
CA ALA A 194 1.39 13.87 3.33
C ALA A 194 2.36 15.07 3.47
N GLN A 195 2.90 15.55 2.36
CA GLN A 195 3.79 16.71 2.32
C GLN A 195 3.03 18.03 2.57
N GLU A 196 1.78 18.13 2.13
CA GLU A 196 0.87 19.22 2.46
C GLU A 196 0.66 19.30 3.98
N LEU A 197 0.35 18.18 4.63
CA LEU A 197 0.26 18.14 6.09
C LEU A 197 1.60 18.54 6.74
N ALA A 198 2.73 18.06 6.23
CA ALA A 198 4.03 18.44 6.77
C ALA A 198 4.30 19.96 6.68
N ARG A 199 3.85 20.62 5.60
CA ARG A 199 3.93 22.08 5.44
C ARG A 199 2.99 22.81 6.41
N ALA A 200 1.75 22.36 6.55
CA ALA A 200 0.81 22.90 7.54
C ALA A 200 1.40 22.81 8.96
N LEU A 201 2.03 21.68 9.30
CA LEU A 201 2.69 21.51 10.60
C LEU A 201 3.91 22.43 10.78
N LYS A 202 4.58 22.91 9.73
CA LYS A 202 5.66 23.91 9.88
C LYS A 202 5.16 25.33 10.13
N GLY A 203 3.86 25.58 9.98
CA GLY A 203 3.28 26.93 9.99
C GLY A 203 3.13 27.55 8.61
N ASP A 204 3.45 26.82 7.54
CA ASP A 204 3.32 27.29 6.15
C ASP A 204 1.88 27.15 5.60
N GLY A 205 0.91 26.76 6.44
CA GLY A 205 -0.48 26.55 6.03
C GLY A 205 -1.46 26.50 7.20
N PRO A 206 -2.77 26.66 6.94
CA PRO A 206 -3.78 26.67 7.98
C PRO A 206 -3.96 25.27 8.60
N LEU A 207 -3.94 25.21 9.94
CA LEU A 207 -4.60 24.16 10.68
C LEU A 207 -6.04 24.65 10.91
N ASP A 208 -6.99 24.09 10.17
CA ASP A 208 -8.37 24.60 10.01
C ASP A 208 -9.22 24.61 11.30
N GLY A 209 -8.67 24.26 12.46
CA GLY A 209 -9.42 24.19 13.73
C GLY A 209 -8.69 23.55 14.92
N GLY A 210 -7.41 23.21 14.80
CA GLY A 210 -6.59 22.72 15.91
C GLY A 210 -6.22 23.84 16.88
N ASP A 211 -6.18 23.53 18.18
CA ASP A 211 -5.56 24.45 19.15
C ASP A 211 -4.02 24.37 19.03
N ALA A 212 -3.31 25.32 19.65
CA ALA A 212 -1.85 25.33 19.62
C ALA A 212 -1.24 24.02 20.18
N ALA A 213 -1.92 23.37 21.13
CA ALA A 213 -1.50 22.11 21.72
C ALA A 213 -1.65 20.92 20.74
N ASP A 214 -2.67 20.92 19.88
CA ASP A 214 -2.80 19.94 18.79
C ASP A 214 -1.67 20.07 17.79
N ALA A 215 -1.37 21.31 17.39
CA ALA A 215 -0.28 21.60 16.47
C ALA A 215 1.07 21.15 17.07
N GLU A 216 1.30 21.45 18.34
CA GLU A 216 2.50 21.02 19.07
C GLU A 216 2.60 19.49 19.16
N ALA A 217 1.51 18.81 19.54
CA ALA A 217 1.47 17.35 19.61
C ALA A 217 1.73 16.69 18.24
N LEU A 218 1.16 17.24 17.16
CA LEU A 218 1.40 16.75 15.80
C LEU A 218 2.83 17.03 15.32
N ARG A 219 3.49 18.06 15.84
CA ARG A 219 4.93 18.31 15.60
C ARG A 219 5.82 17.37 16.42
N GLY A 220 5.27 16.42 17.18
CA GLY A 220 6.04 15.57 18.09
C GLY A 220 6.58 16.31 19.31
N GLY A 221 6.06 17.50 19.59
CA GLY A 221 6.24 18.23 20.83
C GLY A 221 5.18 17.85 21.87
N GLY A 222 5.25 18.47 23.04
CA GLY A 222 4.40 18.12 24.18
C GLY A 222 4.58 16.68 24.68
N SER A 223 3.76 16.28 25.64
CA SER A 223 3.67 14.89 26.13
C SER A 223 2.86 14.03 25.16
N ALA A 224 3.28 13.97 23.89
CA ALA A 224 2.59 13.25 22.82
C ALA A 224 3.39 12.02 22.33
N VAL A 225 2.68 10.92 22.06
CA VAL A 225 3.25 9.72 21.44
C VAL A 225 2.65 9.51 20.05
N ILE A 226 3.49 9.17 19.07
CA ILE A 226 3.06 8.92 17.69
C ILE A 226 3.01 7.42 17.44
N CYS A 227 1.91 6.97 16.86
CA CYS A 227 1.73 5.59 16.42
C CYS A 227 1.14 5.54 15.00
N SER A 228 1.38 4.43 14.32
CA SER A 228 0.80 4.14 13.02
C SER A 228 0.39 2.68 12.92
N SER A 229 -0.53 2.37 12.01
CA SER A 229 -0.70 0.98 11.59
C SER A 229 0.56 0.43 10.95
N ASN A 230 0.65 -0.89 10.86
CA ASN A 230 1.72 -1.58 10.13
C ASN A 230 1.48 -1.63 8.61
N MET A 231 0.57 -0.79 8.08
CA MET A 231 0.31 -0.70 6.65
C MET A 231 1.17 0.41 6.04
N ARG A 232 1.83 0.13 4.92
CA ARG A 232 2.78 1.07 4.27
C ARG A 232 2.17 2.44 4.04
N ARG A 233 0.95 2.53 3.51
CA ARG A 233 0.28 3.82 3.27
C ARG A 233 0.15 4.70 4.52
N ALA A 234 -0.20 4.13 5.67
CA ALA A 234 -0.35 4.90 6.90
C ALA A 234 1.01 5.32 7.46
N LEU A 235 1.97 4.39 7.48
CA LEU A 235 3.31 4.65 7.97
C LEU A 235 4.07 5.64 7.08
N GLN A 236 3.92 5.57 5.75
CA GLN A 236 4.46 6.55 4.81
C GLN A 236 3.87 7.94 5.05
N THR A 237 2.54 8.04 5.24
CA THR A 237 1.91 9.33 5.55
C THR A 237 2.48 9.90 6.86
N ALA A 238 2.57 9.10 7.92
CA ALA A 238 3.14 9.53 9.19
C ALA A 238 4.63 9.93 9.06
N ALA A 239 5.43 9.14 8.35
CA ALA A 239 6.86 9.38 8.20
C ALA A 239 7.15 10.70 7.49
N VAL A 240 6.37 11.02 6.44
CA VAL A 240 6.48 12.26 5.66
C VAL A 240 5.87 13.46 6.41
N ALA A 241 4.68 13.29 7.01
CA ALA A 241 4.01 14.35 7.76
C ALA A 241 4.86 14.82 8.96
N PHE A 242 5.38 13.87 9.75
CA PHE A 242 6.10 14.14 10.99
C PHE A 242 7.62 14.15 10.79
N GLN A 243 8.09 14.71 9.67
CA GLN A 243 9.51 14.81 9.33
C GLN A 243 10.29 15.88 10.13
N ARG A 244 9.61 16.59 11.03
CA ARG A 244 10.18 17.58 11.95
C ARG A 244 9.62 17.38 13.36
N PRO A 245 10.35 17.80 14.42
CA PRO A 245 11.71 18.37 14.42
C PRO A 245 12.78 17.35 13.98
N GLN A 246 14.05 17.75 13.95
CA GLN A 246 15.17 16.84 13.66
C GLN A 246 15.95 16.59 14.97
N PRO A 247 16.19 15.32 15.36
CA PRO A 247 15.74 14.09 14.70
C PRO A 247 14.20 13.93 14.76
N PRO A 248 13.58 13.28 13.75
CA PRO A 248 12.14 13.12 13.73
C PRO A 248 11.67 12.21 14.87
N PRO A 249 10.43 12.43 15.37
CA PRO A 249 9.87 11.64 16.45
C PRO A 249 9.78 10.16 16.07
N ARG A 250 9.94 9.32 17.10
CA ARG A 250 9.79 7.86 17.00
C ARG A 250 8.31 7.51 16.77
N ILE A 251 8.05 6.53 15.92
CA ILE A 251 6.69 6.08 15.57
C ILE A 251 6.52 4.63 16.03
N HIS A 252 5.52 4.37 16.89
CA HIS A 252 5.13 3.03 17.29
C HIS A 252 4.25 2.37 16.22
N ILE A 253 4.62 1.18 15.78
CA ILE A 253 3.85 0.41 14.80
C ILE A 253 2.94 -0.55 15.54
N LEU A 254 1.63 -0.38 15.37
CA LEU A 254 0.60 -1.15 16.05
C LEU A 254 -0.28 -1.89 15.04
N SER A 255 -0.26 -3.23 15.06
CA SER A 255 -1.14 -4.02 14.18
C SER A 255 -2.62 -3.89 14.53
N CYS A 256 -2.96 -3.45 15.75
CA CYS A 256 -4.35 -3.15 16.12
C CYS A 256 -4.95 -1.97 15.34
N LEU A 257 -4.12 -1.16 14.67
CA LEU A 257 -4.56 -0.06 13.82
C LEU A 257 -4.79 -0.47 12.34
N GLN A 258 -4.63 -1.75 11.99
CA GLN A 258 -4.90 -2.21 10.62
C GLN A 258 -6.33 -1.92 10.16
N GLU A 259 -6.48 -1.47 8.92
CA GLU A 259 -7.78 -1.16 8.32
C GLU A 259 -8.78 -2.31 8.50
N ILE A 260 -10.03 -1.95 8.79
CA ILE A 260 -11.11 -2.92 9.00
C ILE A 260 -11.71 -3.28 7.65
N SER A 261 -11.19 -4.33 7.04
CA SER A 261 -11.58 -4.81 5.71
C SER A 261 -11.13 -6.26 5.50
N THR A 262 -11.73 -6.94 4.53
CA THR A 262 -11.24 -8.25 4.08
C THR A 262 -10.49 -8.14 2.75
N ASN A 263 -10.41 -6.95 2.16
CA ASN A 263 -9.69 -6.74 0.91
C ASN A 263 -8.19 -7.09 1.03
N VAL A 264 -7.61 -7.52 -0.08
CA VAL A 264 -6.20 -7.93 -0.17
C VAL A 264 -5.22 -6.80 0.17
N ASP A 265 -5.60 -5.53 -0.02
CA ASP A 265 -4.80 -4.37 0.36
C ASP A 265 -4.59 -4.20 1.86
N THR A 266 -5.26 -5.01 2.67
CA THR A 266 -5.16 -5.04 4.14
C THR A 266 -4.34 -6.21 4.68
N VAL A 267 -3.71 -6.99 3.79
CA VAL A 267 -2.66 -7.94 4.15
C VAL A 267 -1.35 -7.16 4.27
N ALA A 268 -0.70 -7.23 5.43
CA ALA A 268 0.58 -6.56 5.67
C ALA A 268 1.74 -7.36 5.05
N LEU A 269 2.68 -6.66 4.41
CA LEU A 269 3.91 -7.29 3.89
C LEU A 269 4.97 -7.46 4.97
N ALA A 270 5.01 -6.55 5.94
CA ALA A 270 5.97 -6.61 7.05
C ALA A 270 5.70 -7.83 7.93
N ALA A 271 6.76 -8.60 8.23
CA ALA A 271 6.66 -9.69 9.20
C ALA A 271 6.47 -9.14 10.63
N PRO A 272 6.04 -9.98 11.58
CA PRO A 272 6.00 -9.60 12.99
C PRO A 272 7.36 -9.07 13.46
N GLY A 273 7.36 -7.96 14.21
CA GLY A 273 8.57 -7.30 14.69
C GLY A 273 9.34 -6.47 13.65
N GLU A 274 8.91 -6.42 12.39
CA GLU A 274 9.58 -5.64 11.34
C GLU A 274 8.85 -4.32 11.03
N ALA A 275 9.57 -3.30 10.58
CA ALA A 275 8.94 -2.11 10.03
C ALA A 275 8.61 -2.33 8.54
N PRO A 276 7.43 -1.88 8.05
CA PRO A 276 7.12 -1.89 6.63
C PRO A 276 8.15 -1.13 5.79
N LEU A 277 8.46 -1.66 4.61
CA LEU A 277 9.25 -0.94 3.61
C LEU A 277 8.48 0.28 3.11
N LEU A 278 9.12 1.44 3.08
CA LEU A 278 8.49 2.71 2.70
C LEU A 278 9.00 3.16 1.32
N PRO A 279 8.47 2.63 0.21
CA PRO A 279 8.90 3.07 -1.12
C PRO A 279 8.62 4.57 -1.30
N ARG A 280 9.46 5.27 -2.06
CA ARG A 280 9.30 6.72 -2.35
C ARG A 280 9.41 7.65 -1.13
N VAL A 281 9.72 7.12 0.07
CA VAL A 281 10.04 7.93 1.24
C VAL A 281 11.56 8.08 1.33
N PRO A 282 12.09 9.30 1.52
CA PRO A 282 13.52 9.52 1.69
C PRO A 282 14.19 8.63 2.76
N PRO A 283 15.44 8.17 2.58
CA PRO A 283 16.15 7.31 3.54
C PRO A 283 16.25 7.90 4.96
N ASP A 284 16.42 9.22 5.07
CA ASP A 284 16.47 9.98 6.33
C ASP A 284 15.13 10.00 7.08
N LEU A 285 14.03 9.66 6.42
CA LEU A 285 12.71 9.53 7.04
C LEU A 285 12.29 8.07 7.23
N SER A 286 12.97 7.14 6.58
CA SER A 286 12.66 5.69 6.60
C SER A 286 13.69 4.86 7.36
N PHE A 287 14.60 5.50 8.12
CA PHE A 287 15.61 4.79 8.89
C PHE A 287 14.99 3.89 9.98
N PRO A 288 15.42 2.62 10.13
CA PRO A 288 14.76 1.65 11.00
C PRO A 288 14.64 2.07 12.48
N LYS A 289 15.63 2.81 13.02
CA LYS A 289 15.60 3.26 14.42
C LYS A 289 14.45 4.22 14.74
N ARG A 290 13.83 4.84 13.71
CA ARG A 290 12.65 5.69 13.87
C ARG A 290 11.40 4.89 14.24
N PHE A 291 11.36 3.60 13.92
CA PHE A 291 10.17 2.79 14.03
C PHE A 291 10.29 1.80 15.19
N ASP A 292 9.34 1.85 16.11
CA ASP A 292 9.16 0.79 17.11
C ASP A 292 8.19 -0.26 16.58
N ALA A 293 8.73 -1.35 16.04
CA ALA A 293 7.96 -2.46 15.52
C ALA A 293 7.63 -3.55 16.56
N SER A 294 7.92 -3.32 17.86
CA SER A 294 7.71 -4.32 18.92
C SER A 294 6.27 -4.83 19.03
N ARG A 295 5.28 -4.02 18.61
CA ARG A 295 3.85 -4.37 18.59
C ARG A 295 3.29 -4.61 17.18
N ASN A 296 4.18 -4.79 16.20
CA ASN A 296 3.79 -5.29 14.89
C ASN A 296 3.65 -6.82 14.94
N ALA A 297 2.42 -7.33 14.84
CA ALA A 297 2.09 -8.74 14.75
C ALA A 297 1.91 -9.23 13.29
N GLY A 298 2.23 -8.41 12.29
CA GLY A 298 2.04 -8.73 10.88
C GLY A 298 0.58 -8.67 10.44
N THR A 299 0.16 -9.56 9.55
CA THR A 299 -1.22 -9.61 9.03
C THR A 299 -2.20 -10.09 10.10
N LYS A 300 -3.33 -9.40 10.25
CA LYS A 300 -4.44 -9.80 11.12
C LYS A 300 -4.93 -11.23 10.85
N PRO A 301 -5.38 -11.96 11.89
CA PRO A 301 -5.87 -13.32 11.74
C PRO A 301 -7.19 -13.38 10.99
N LEU A 302 -7.41 -14.46 10.22
CA LEU A 302 -8.62 -14.67 9.41
C LEU A 302 -9.92 -14.64 10.23
N ARG A 303 -9.87 -15.20 11.45
CA ARG A 303 -11.02 -15.30 12.36
C ARG A 303 -11.12 -14.15 13.36
N GLY A 304 -10.14 -13.26 13.41
CA GLY A 304 -10.21 -12.07 14.26
C GLY A 304 -11.16 -11.03 13.68
N HIS A 305 -11.55 -10.06 14.51
CA HIS A 305 -12.45 -8.99 14.10
C HIS A 305 -11.97 -7.61 14.54
N GLY A 306 -12.51 -6.57 13.90
CA GLY A 306 -12.16 -5.17 14.16
C GLY A 306 -12.35 -4.76 15.61
N GLY A 307 -13.43 -5.20 16.27
CA GLY A 307 -13.74 -4.86 17.66
C GLY A 307 -12.62 -5.20 18.68
N GLU A 308 -11.99 -6.38 18.56
CA GLU A 308 -10.84 -6.75 19.42
C GLU A 308 -9.67 -5.78 19.24
N ARG A 309 -9.41 -5.35 18.00
CA ARG A 309 -8.34 -4.43 17.69
C ARG A 309 -8.64 -3.00 18.14
N LEU A 310 -9.89 -2.57 18.03
CA LEU A 310 -10.35 -1.30 18.62
C LEU A 310 -10.13 -1.29 20.13
N LYS A 311 -10.52 -2.36 20.84
CA LYS A 311 -10.28 -2.49 22.29
C LYS A 311 -8.79 -2.51 22.63
N ALA A 312 -8.00 -3.31 21.91
CA ALA A 312 -6.56 -3.42 22.13
C ALA A 312 -5.85 -2.06 21.96
N PHE A 313 -6.32 -1.22 21.02
CA PHE A 313 -5.82 0.15 20.90
C PHE A 313 -6.21 1.02 22.10
N CYS A 314 -7.47 1.00 22.55
CA CYS A 314 -7.89 1.76 23.73
C CYS A 314 -7.07 1.38 24.98
N ASP A 315 -6.87 0.08 25.20
CA ASP A 315 -6.04 -0.42 26.30
C ASP A 315 -4.60 0.05 26.19
N TRP A 316 -4.01 -0.02 24.99
CA TRP A 316 -2.66 0.48 24.74
C TRP A 316 -2.57 1.98 25.01
N ALA A 317 -3.49 2.78 24.47
CA ALA A 317 -3.51 4.23 24.62
C ALA A 317 -3.68 4.62 26.09
N MET A 318 -4.59 3.98 26.83
CA MET A 318 -4.84 4.28 28.24
C MET A 318 -3.71 3.85 29.18
N ALA A 319 -2.85 2.92 28.75
CA ALA A 319 -1.64 2.54 29.48
C ALA A 319 -0.46 3.49 29.22
N ARG A 320 -0.56 4.40 28.25
CA ARG A 320 0.50 5.37 27.95
C ARG A 320 0.57 6.49 29.01
N PRO A 321 1.77 6.88 29.46
CA PRO A 321 1.95 8.06 30.29
C PRO A 321 1.66 9.37 29.54
N GLU A 322 1.85 9.38 28.22
CA GLU A 322 1.64 10.57 27.37
C GLU A 322 0.18 11.01 27.36
N ALA A 323 -0.12 12.29 27.55
CA ALA A 323 -1.50 12.80 27.57
C ALA A 323 -2.18 12.75 26.18
N THR A 324 -1.37 12.78 25.13
CA THR A 324 -1.84 12.83 23.73
C THR A 324 -1.28 11.69 22.92
N VAL A 325 -2.11 11.07 22.08
CA VAL A 325 -1.72 10.01 21.14
C VAL A 325 -2.06 10.45 19.72
N VAL A 326 -1.05 10.55 18.87
CA VAL A 326 -1.20 10.77 17.43
C VAL A 326 -1.28 9.42 16.73
N VAL A 327 -2.35 9.20 15.96
CA VAL A 327 -2.69 7.89 15.38
C VAL A 327 -2.79 8.02 13.86
N ALA A 328 -1.78 7.53 13.14
CA ALA A 328 -1.83 7.42 11.69
C ALA A 328 -2.48 6.09 11.27
N GLY A 329 -3.67 6.17 10.69
CA GLY A 329 -4.52 5.01 10.44
C GLY A 329 -5.42 5.17 9.22
N HIS A 330 -6.58 4.52 9.27
CA HIS A 330 -7.41 4.26 8.10
C HIS A 330 -8.89 4.60 8.32
N SER A 331 -9.59 4.80 7.21
CA SER A 331 -10.94 5.35 7.22
C SER A 331 -11.99 4.45 7.86
N LEU A 332 -12.00 3.14 7.58
CA LEU A 332 -13.01 2.24 8.17
C LEU A 332 -12.67 1.93 9.62
N TRP A 333 -11.39 1.88 9.98
CA TRP A 333 -10.96 1.78 11.36
C TRP A 333 -11.45 2.99 12.18
N PHE A 334 -11.18 4.23 11.76
CA PHE A 334 -11.65 5.42 12.47
C PHE A 334 -13.17 5.51 12.54
N GLN A 335 -13.86 5.20 11.43
CA GLN A 335 -15.31 5.18 11.41
C GLN A 335 -15.89 4.14 12.38
N SER A 336 -15.27 2.95 12.45
CA SER A 336 -15.69 1.91 13.38
C SER A 336 -15.40 2.30 14.83
N PHE A 337 -14.27 2.96 15.09
CA PHE A 337 -13.94 3.51 16.40
C PHE A 337 -15.03 4.48 16.89
N PHE A 338 -15.43 5.43 16.05
CA PHE A 338 -16.51 6.37 16.41
C PHE A 338 -17.87 5.68 16.56
N ARG A 339 -18.19 4.65 15.76
CA ARG A 339 -19.42 3.87 15.95
C ARG A 339 -19.44 3.08 17.25
N GLU A 340 -18.28 2.62 17.69
CA GLU A 340 -18.11 1.79 18.88
C GLU A 340 -18.15 2.60 20.17
N TYR A 341 -17.51 3.78 20.17
CA TYR A 341 -17.23 4.54 21.38
C TYR A 341 -18.01 5.85 21.54
N LEU A 342 -18.70 6.34 20.50
CA LEU A 342 -19.68 7.42 20.70
C LEU A 342 -20.99 6.86 21.28
N PRO A 343 -21.74 7.66 22.07
CA PRO A 343 -23.08 7.29 22.51
C PRO A 343 -23.94 6.81 21.34
N ALA A 344 -24.72 5.75 21.51
CA ALA A 344 -25.53 5.16 20.44
C ALA A 344 -26.41 6.21 19.74
N GLU A 345 -27.00 7.11 20.54
CA GLU A 345 -27.92 8.16 20.16
C GLU A 345 -27.23 9.37 19.51
N ALA A 346 -25.92 9.53 19.68
CA ALA A 346 -25.20 10.70 19.17
C ALA A 346 -25.17 10.72 17.63
N GLU A 347 -25.70 11.77 17.02
CA GLU A 347 -25.51 12.06 15.60
C GLU A 347 -24.19 12.81 15.40
N HIS A 348 -23.21 12.14 14.79
CA HIS A 348 -21.92 12.74 14.53
C HIS A 348 -21.32 12.25 13.20
N ASP A 349 -20.65 13.15 12.49
CA ASP A 349 -20.07 12.90 11.16
C ASP A 349 -19.08 11.72 11.18
N GLY A 350 -18.33 11.56 12.27
CA GLY A 350 -17.40 10.45 12.48
C GLY A 350 -18.01 9.05 12.39
N LYS A 351 -19.33 8.87 12.60
CA LYS A 351 -20.00 7.58 12.43
C LYS A 351 -20.30 7.24 10.96
N ARG A 352 -20.33 8.25 10.07
CA ARG A 352 -20.89 8.14 8.72
C ARG A 352 -19.89 8.46 7.61
N PHE A 353 -19.06 9.47 7.84
CA PHE A 353 -18.14 9.99 6.85
C PHE A 353 -16.71 9.52 7.13
N LYS A 354 -15.89 9.54 6.08
CA LYS A 354 -14.46 9.28 6.20
C LYS A 354 -13.76 10.59 6.54
N VAL A 355 -12.72 10.57 7.35
CA VAL A 355 -11.77 11.71 7.44
C VAL A 355 -11.20 11.96 6.04
N ALA A 356 -10.92 13.19 5.62
CA ALA A 356 -10.30 13.46 4.33
C ALA A 356 -8.90 12.80 4.22
N ASN A 357 -8.43 12.50 3.01
CA ASN A 357 -7.07 11.98 2.84
C ASN A 357 -6.02 12.99 3.36
N GLY A 358 -5.09 12.54 4.20
CA GLY A 358 -4.15 13.41 4.92
C GLY A 358 -4.79 14.27 6.01
N GLY A 359 -6.10 14.14 6.25
CA GLY A 359 -6.82 14.91 7.25
C GLY A 359 -6.57 14.42 8.68
N VAL A 360 -6.73 15.35 9.62
CA VAL A 360 -6.57 15.13 11.07
C VAL A 360 -7.84 15.52 11.82
N VAL A 361 -8.31 14.63 12.69
CA VAL A 361 -9.43 14.86 13.61
C VAL A 361 -8.98 14.55 15.03
N ALA A 362 -9.20 15.48 15.96
CA ALA A 362 -8.97 15.24 17.38
C ALA A 362 -10.24 14.75 18.07
N CYS A 363 -10.10 13.94 19.11
CA CYS A 363 -11.16 13.60 20.07
C CYS A 363 -10.56 13.25 21.43
N VAL A 364 -11.40 13.16 22.46
CA VAL A 364 -10.99 12.69 23.80
C VAL A 364 -11.61 11.31 24.05
N LEU A 365 -10.76 10.32 24.29
CA LEU A 365 -11.15 9.01 24.78
C LEU A 365 -11.13 9.04 26.31
N GLU A 366 -12.23 8.66 26.93
CA GLU A 366 -12.38 8.55 28.38
C GLU A 366 -12.62 7.10 28.77
N ARG A 367 -12.17 6.75 29.99
CA ARG A 367 -12.33 5.42 30.59
C ARG A 367 -13.07 5.53 31.92
N GLY A 368 -14.30 5.02 31.94
CA GLY A 368 -15.11 4.83 33.15
C GLY A 368 -15.37 3.35 33.40
N SER A 369 -16.64 2.99 33.65
CA SER A 369 -17.09 1.59 33.60
C SER A 369 -17.06 1.04 32.17
N VAL A 370 -17.13 1.92 31.17
CA VAL A 370 -16.86 1.63 29.76
C VAL A 370 -15.92 2.69 29.17
N ASP A 371 -15.24 2.34 28.07
CA ASP A 371 -14.53 3.33 27.26
C ASP A 371 -15.52 4.08 26.36
N PHE A 372 -15.40 5.40 26.25
CA PHE A 372 -16.27 6.23 25.42
C PHE A 372 -15.58 7.51 24.91
N VAL A 373 -16.19 8.14 23.90
CA VAL A 373 -15.80 9.44 23.36
C VAL A 373 -16.96 10.40 23.54
N ARG A 374 -16.71 11.58 24.08
CA ARG A 374 -17.70 12.66 24.14
C ARG A 374 -17.87 13.30 22.76
N PRO A 375 -19.09 13.38 22.19
CA PRO A 375 -19.32 13.99 20.88
C PRO A 375 -18.70 15.38 20.73
N GLU A 376 -18.86 16.23 21.75
CA GLU A 376 -18.35 17.61 21.82
C GLU A 376 -16.81 17.70 21.83
N SER A 377 -16.11 16.61 22.14
CA SER A 377 -14.65 16.58 22.10
C SER A 377 -14.09 16.43 20.68
N ILE A 378 -14.94 16.07 19.70
CA ILE A 378 -14.48 15.80 18.35
C ILE A 378 -14.34 17.10 17.57
N LYS A 379 -13.14 17.35 17.03
CA LYS A 379 -12.86 18.54 16.22
C LYS A 379 -11.97 18.23 15.02
N ALA A 380 -12.23 18.92 13.91
CA ALA A 380 -11.35 18.90 12.75
C ALA A 380 -10.11 19.75 13.04
N VAL A 381 -8.92 19.17 12.85
CA VAL A 381 -7.63 19.87 13.04
C VAL A 381 -7.03 20.28 11.69
N HIS A 382 -7.19 19.43 10.68
CA HIS A 382 -6.76 19.69 9.30
C HIS A 382 -7.66 18.93 8.34
N LYS A 383 -8.34 19.60 7.39
CA LYS A 383 -9.32 19.05 6.42
C LYS A 383 -10.58 18.38 7.00
N GLY A 384 -10.50 17.76 8.18
CA GLY A 384 -11.64 17.14 8.87
C GLY A 384 -12.27 15.97 8.11
N PHE A 385 -13.60 15.88 8.16
CA PHE A 385 -14.39 14.84 7.48
C PHE A 385 -14.68 15.19 6.01
N ASP A 386 -14.67 14.19 5.14
CA ASP A 386 -15.07 14.32 3.73
C ASP A 386 -16.60 14.34 3.62
N LEU A 387 -17.15 15.55 3.71
CA LEU A 387 -18.59 15.82 3.69
C LEU A 387 -19.18 15.90 2.27
N LYS A 388 -18.42 15.63 1.20
CA LYS A 388 -18.92 15.69 -0.19
C LYS A 388 -20.11 14.79 -0.47
N LYS A 389 -20.42 13.84 0.42
CA LYS A 389 -21.58 12.94 0.36
C LYS A 389 -22.75 13.34 1.25
N LYS A 390 -22.64 14.43 2.02
CA LYS A 390 -23.77 15.00 2.76
C LYS A 390 -24.67 15.61 1.70
N LYS A 391 -25.69 14.85 1.25
CA LYS A 391 -26.80 15.45 0.52
C LYS A 391 -27.29 16.59 1.42
N VAL A 392 -27.27 17.82 0.90
CA VAL A 392 -28.01 18.92 1.50
C VAL A 392 -29.46 18.46 1.44
N ALA A 393 -29.97 18.05 2.60
CA ALA A 393 -31.34 17.59 2.76
C ALA A 393 -32.25 18.80 2.93
#